data_AF-A0AAV2Z7I7-F1
#
_entry.id   AF-A0AAV2Z7I7-F1
#
_cell.length_a   1.000
_cell.length_b   1.000
_cell.length_c   1.000
_cell.angle_alpha   90.00
_cell.angle_beta   90.00
_cell.angle_gamma   90.00
#
_symmetry.space_group_name_H-M   'P 1'
#
loop_
_entity.id
_entity.type
_entity.pdbx_description
1 polymer ?
#
loop_
_entity_poly.entity_id
_entity_poly.type
_entity_poly.pdbx_seq_one_letter_code
_entity_poly.pdbx_strand_id
1 'polypeptide(L)'
;MAAAWQQFTDADGNDKARLEALAAALEDRTQSPPAHEMLRDLLMCPVNDDAFAKPERAREAIWTAIATITNGSDDHVKALQAEILQKMMAERFSRTETLRVMAQVLCRIVEWTYSVNKDKAAMDQTVDVADLLKQMYVTLTRPDERDATVQAMLQLMKDKENAKVVVRAGWCRAVLQVAIDAKKHSLVQEDANCDDSEDDDDEEEMPLNNSDVAQIHAVQVLHHLTQLVCFAHDNMAVAPGSPPEPVVCAVIVELMLSGVSLVVIESVRMLQMLLEHEFFAVHLSAVPDLRGALEKVLAWAQQGKLAADPYVETLAKQQFEQLVPLIDQYERKHGSLVGLSSAVMKWNDPAAALEAAARSKVDGNLYFRRGNFASSRDFYRRAIAVLRSAQAHQEQMQTHLTAKQVLERCSAGASVLVRCGDRWRAAMVADVDEDVGKVEVLYDATDEQAEEELVDVARIRLGMNTHMLAKFKELEVDCSMNMGKAYAQLWQHDKAAECFRHVIEKLEPTHVPALYQRGITHLALHDLKGAQQDLWQANHRCRRQKPVNQKLLTQISAAYKRLQTAHANKKKLDKKVVKQMMQYLATIPGLEET
;
A
#
# COMPACT_ATOMS: atom_id res chain seq x y z
N MET A 1 54.62 22.09 5.00
CA MET A 1 53.36 21.48 5.48
C MET A 1 53.44 21.12 6.96
N ALA A 2 54.33 20.23 7.41
CA ALA A 2 54.59 20.08 8.87
C ALA A 2 54.95 21.42 9.55
N ALA A 3 55.72 22.28 8.87
CA ALA A 3 55.97 23.66 9.32
C ALA A 3 54.75 24.61 9.25
N ALA A 4 53.79 24.34 8.37
CA ALA A 4 52.53 25.10 8.30
C ALA A 4 51.55 24.65 9.41
N TRP A 5 51.61 23.37 9.78
CA TRP A 5 50.89 22.79 10.91
C TRP A 5 51.50 23.21 12.27
N GLN A 6 52.83 23.29 12.38
CA GLN A 6 53.52 23.86 13.55
C GLN A 6 53.24 25.37 13.72
N GLN A 7 53.12 26.12 12.62
CA GLN A 7 52.63 27.51 12.68
C GLN A 7 51.15 27.63 13.04
N PHE A 8 50.39 26.53 12.95
CA PHE A 8 48.96 26.44 13.23
C PHE A 8 48.67 26.30 14.73
N THR A 9 49.51 25.57 15.47
CA THR A 9 49.34 25.28 16.91
C THR A 9 49.85 26.38 17.83
N ASP A 10 50.74 27.25 17.36
CA ASP A 10 51.58 28.09 18.23
C ASP A 10 51.18 29.57 18.29
N ALA A 11 50.05 30.02 17.71
CA ALA A 11 49.75 31.45 17.65
C ALA A 11 48.28 31.84 17.88
N ASP A 12 48.08 32.73 18.85
CA ASP A 12 46.83 33.40 19.17
C ASP A 12 46.32 34.27 18.00
N GLY A 13 45.13 33.95 17.48
CA GLY A 13 44.18 34.99 17.10
C GLY A 13 43.83 35.22 15.62
N ASN A 14 44.23 34.37 14.66
CA ASN A 14 43.71 34.52 13.27
C ASN A 14 43.48 33.18 12.53
N ASP A 15 42.57 32.37 13.07
CA ASP A 15 42.25 31.02 12.57
C ASP A 15 41.59 31.01 11.18
N LYS A 16 40.84 32.07 10.83
CA LYS A 16 40.05 32.13 9.58
C LYS A 16 40.94 32.18 8.33
N ALA A 17 41.90 33.11 8.27
CA ALA A 17 42.79 33.27 7.12
C ALA A 17 43.69 32.04 6.89
N ARG A 18 43.95 31.26 7.96
CA ARG A 18 44.80 30.05 7.92
C ARG A 18 44.03 28.82 7.46
N LEU A 19 42.79 28.66 7.89
CA LEU A 19 41.89 27.62 7.37
C LEU A 19 41.53 27.91 5.91
N GLU A 20 41.35 29.17 5.53
CA GLU A 20 41.19 29.59 4.13
C GLU A 20 42.45 29.28 3.29
N ALA A 21 43.65 29.52 3.82
CA ALA A 21 44.91 29.16 3.15
C ALA A 21 45.12 27.63 3.05
N LEU A 22 44.69 26.87 4.05
CA LEU A 22 44.73 25.40 4.04
C LEU A 22 43.73 24.82 3.04
N ALA A 23 42.51 25.36 2.99
CA ALA A 23 41.49 24.99 2.00
C ALA A 23 41.97 25.29 0.58
N ALA A 24 42.53 26.49 0.34
CA ALA A 24 43.12 26.85 -0.96
C ALA A 24 44.30 25.95 -1.36
N ALA A 25 45.14 25.55 -0.39
CA ALA A 25 46.25 24.61 -0.63
C ALA A 25 45.78 23.17 -0.89
N LEU A 26 44.63 22.78 -0.36
CA LEU A 26 44.01 21.47 -0.57
C LEU A 26 43.27 21.42 -1.92
N GLU A 27 42.61 22.49 -2.35
CA GLU A 27 42.00 22.62 -3.69
C GLU A 27 43.02 22.40 -4.81
N ASP A 28 44.21 22.99 -4.71
CA ASP A 28 45.30 22.91 -5.71
C ASP A 28 45.94 21.50 -5.80
N ARG A 29 45.69 20.61 -4.84
CA ARG A 29 46.42 19.32 -4.68
C ARG A 29 45.54 18.07 -4.58
N THR A 30 44.26 18.18 -4.93
CA THR A 30 43.23 17.12 -4.82
C THR A 30 43.56 15.80 -5.53
N GLN A 31 44.66 15.69 -6.28
CA GLN A 31 45.07 14.47 -7.01
C GLN A 31 46.23 13.69 -6.37
N SER A 32 46.70 14.04 -5.16
CA SER A 32 47.84 13.36 -4.52
C SER A 32 47.48 12.66 -3.20
N PRO A 33 48.00 11.43 -2.93
CA PRO A 33 47.75 10.68 -1.69
C PRO A 33 48.01 11.43 -0.36
N PRO A 34 48.97 12.38 -0.22
CA PRO A 34 49.12 13.13 1.03
C PRO A 34 47.92 14.02 1.40
N ALA A 35 47.04 14.38 0.47
CA ALA A 35 45.84 15.17 0.79
C ALA A 35 44.82 14.39 1.64
N HIS A 36 44.74 13.06 1.47
CA HIS A 36 43.82 12.21 2.22
C HIS A 36 44.24 12.04 3.69
N GLU A 37 45.53 11.81 3.96
CA GLU A 37 46.04 11.74 5.33
C GLU A 37 45.85 13.08 6.05
N MET A 38 46.08 14.21 5.36
CA MET A 38 45.82 15.53 5.93
C MET A 38 44.34 15.78 6.25
N LEU A 39 43.43 15.37 5.36
CA LEU A 39 41.99 15.43 5.61
C LEU A 39 41.58 14.58 6.80
N ARG A 40 42.16 13.38 6.90
CA ARG A 40 41.95 12.49 8.04
C ARG A 40 42.47 13.13 9.33
N ASP A 41 43.63 13.75 9.31
CA ASP A 41 44.19 14.47 10.45
C ASP A 41 43.33 15.68 10.84
N LEU A 42 42.78 16.42 9.86
CA LEU A 42 41.80 17.49 10.08
C LEU A 42 40.48 16.97 10.67
N LEU A 43 39.98 15.84 10.18
CA LEU A 43 38.81 15.14 10.71
C LEU A 43 39.06 14.61 12.12
N MET A 44 40.25 14.12 12.42
CA MET A 44 40.57 13.55 13.74
C MET A 44 41.11 14.60 14.72
N CYS A 45 41.31 15.85 14.27
CA CYS A 45 41.78 16.94 15.12
C CYS A 45 40.74 17.20 16.23
N PRO A 46 41.07 16.95 17.52
CA PRO A 46 40.16 17.22 18.61
C PRO A 46 40.04 18.73 18.75
N VAL A 47 38.87 19.27 18.40
CA VAL A 47 38.51 20.65 18.72
C VAL A 47 38.11 20.68 20.19
N ASN A 48 39.12 20.66 21.07
CA ASN A 48 38.94 20.84 22.51
C ASN A 48 38.53 22.29 22.78
N ASP A 49 37.53 22.46 23.65
CA ASP A 49 37.02 23.80 24.00
C ASP A 49 38.08 24.69 24.65
N ASP A 50 39.14 24.09 25.22
CA ASP A 50 40.27 24.81 25.84
C ASP A 50 41.38 25.20 24.85
N ALA A 51 41.47 24.54 23.68
CA ALA A 51 42.58 24.72 22.74
C ALA A 51 42.34 25.83 21.71
N PHE A 52 41.08 26.21 21.51
CA PHE A 52 40.69 27.22 20.53
C PHE A 52 39.94 28.35 21.24
N ALA A 53 40.29 29.61 20.95
CA ALA A 53 39.53 30.75 21.47
C ALA A 53 38.07 30.76 20.98
N LYS A 54 37.79 30.11 19.84
CA LYS A 54 36.46 29.96 19.23
C LYS A 54 36.32 28.57 18.57
N PRO A 55 36.14 27.49 19.34
CA PRO A 55 36.12 26.11 18.84
C PRO A 55 35.08 25.90 17.73
N GLU A 56 33.93 26.56 17.83
CA GLU A 56 32.86 26.48 16.83
C GLU A 56 33.26 27.01 15.45
N ARG A 57 34.04 28.11 15.38
CA ARG A 57 34.52 28.63 14.08
C ARG A 57 35.55 27.70 13.45
N ALA A 58 36.36 27.04 14.27
CA ALA A 58 37.29 26.02 13.80
C ALA A 58 36.52 24.82 13.22
N ARG A 59 35.46 24.34 13.89
CA ARG A 59 34.58 23.28 13.38
C ARG A 59 33.93 23.65 12.04
N GLU A 60 33.33 24.84 11.95
CA GLU A 60 32.72 25.36 10.73
C GLU A 60 33.71 25.39 9.55
N ALA A 61 34.92 25.89 9.79
CA ALA A 61 35.94 25.97 8.76
C ALA A 61 36.50 24.60 8.36
N ILE A 62 36.62 23.64 9.30
CA ILE A 62 36.98 22.25 8.97
C ILE A 62 35.90 21.63 8.07
N TRP A 63 34.61 21.77 8.42
CA TRP A 63 33.52 21.26 7.60
C TRP A 63 33.45 21.94 6.24
N THR A 64 33.78 23.23 6.16
CA THR A 64 33.83 23.98 4.89
C THR A 64 34.94 23.45 4.00
N ALA A 65 36.13 23.21 4.56
CA ALA A 65 37.24 22.59 3.83
C ALA A 65 36.87 21.18 3.35
N ILE A 66 36.22 20.37 4.19
CA ILE A 66 35.72 19.04 3.79
C ILE A 66 34.72 19.17 2.63
N ALA A 67 33.76 20.10 2.71
CA ALA A 67 32.78 20.33 1.66
C ALA A 67 33.43 20.68 0.33
N THR A 68 34.41 21.57 0.34
CA THR A 68 35.16 21.96 -0.85
C THR A 68 35.85 20.76 -1.50
N ILE A 69 36.42 19.86 -0.70
CA ILE A 69 37.22 18.74 -1.19
C ILE A 69 36.33 17.57 -1.67
N THR A 70 35.17 17.36 -1.05
CA THR A 70 34.21 16.35 -1.49
C THR A 70 33.58 16.64 -2.86
N ASN A 71 33.90 17.78 -3.49
CA ASN A 71 33.57 18.04 -4.90
C ASN A 71 34.40 17.21 -5.90
N GLY A 72 35.47 16.53 -5.47
CA GLY A 72 36.30 15.67 -6.33
C GLY A 72 35.75 14.24 -6.49
N SER A 73 35.78 13.68 -7.70
CA SER A 73 35.23 12.34 -8.02
C SER A 73 36.16 11.15 -7.70
N ASP A 74 37.07 11.28 -6.73
CA ASP A 74 38.18 10.34 -6.53
C ASP A 74 37.78 9.12 -5.65
N ASP A 75 38.32 7.93 -5.96
CA ASP A 75 38.15 6.68 -5.21
C ASP A 75 38.65 6.80 -3.75
N HIS A 76 39.52 7.76 -3.48
CA HIS A 76 40.02 8.05 -2.13
C HIS A 76 38.96 8.69 -1.24
N VAL A 77 37.99 9.43 -1.79
CA VAL A 77 36.88 10.03 -1.03
C VAL A 77 35.98 8.94 -0.42
N LYS A 78 35.91 7.75 -1.05
CA LYS A 78 35.17 6.58 -0.55
C LYS A 78 35.65 6.11 0.81
N ALA A 79 36.97 6.04 0.98
CA ALA A 79 37.59 5.54 2.21
C ALA A 79 37.29 6.48 3.38
N LEU A 80 37.21 7.78 3.11
CA LEU A 80 36.99 8.82 4.12
C LEU A 80 35.50 9.02 4.48
N GLN A 81 34.56 8.59 3.64
CA GLN A 81 33.13 8.81 3.87
C GLN A 81 32.61 8.20 5.18
N ALA A 82 33.02 6.98 5.50
CA ALA A 82 32.62 6.34 6.75
C ALA A 82 33.11 7.15 7.97
N GLU A 83 34.32 7.69 7.89
CA GLU A 83 34.92 8.52 8.95
C GLU A 83 34.26 9.90 9.04
N ILE A 84 33.94 10.51 7.89
CA ILE A 84 33.16 11.75 7.82
C ILE A 84 31.80 11.52 8.49
N LEU A 85 31.03 10.50 8.09
CA LEU A 85 29.72 10.20 8.65
C LEU A 85 29.81 9.91 10.15
N GLN A 86 30.83 9.16 10.59
CA GLN A 86 31.06 8.89 12.01
C GLN A 86 31.32 10.18 12.79
N LYS A 87 32.14 11.09 12.24
CA LYS A 87 32.38 12.42 12.85
C LYS A 87 31.13 13.27 12.87
N MET A 88 30.35 13.29 11.78
CA MET A 88 29.08 14.01 11.71
C MET A 88 28.10 13.51 12.78
N MET A 89 28.02 12.20 12.98
CA MET A 89 27.19 11.61 14.04
C MET A 89 27.68 12.00 15.44
N ALA A 90 28.99 12.11 15.66
CA ALA A 90 29.56 12.57 16.92
C ALA A 90 29.28 14.07 17.18
N GLU A 91 29.34 14.91 16.13
CA GLU A 91 29.19 16.37 16.20
C GLU A 91 27.77 16.87 15.91
N ARG A 92 26.78 15.99 15.84
CA ARG A 92 25.39 16.27 15.42
C ARG A 92 24.63 17.31 16.26
N PHE A 93 25.18 17.76 17.39
CA PHE A 93 24.59 18.78 18.27
C PHE A 93 25.39 20.09 18.29
N SER A 94 26.17 20.34 17.24
CA SER A 94 26.90 21.60 17.05
C SER A 94 25.97 22.77 16.70
N ARG A 95 26.54 23.99 16.62
CA ARG A 95 25.79 25.19 16.22
C ARG A 95 25.12 25.04 14.84
N THR A 96 24.03 25.78 14.63
CA THR A 96 23.27 25.82 13.37
C THR A 96 24.15 26.07 12.13
N GLU A 97 25.17 26.91 12.25
CA GLU A 97 26.12 27.20 11.16
C GLU A 97 26.93 25.96 10.77
N THR A 98 27.42 25.20 11.75
CA THR A 98 28.13 23.94 11.53
C THR A 98 27.21 22.90 10.88
N LEU A 99 25.98 22.78 11.38
CA LEU A 99 24.97 21.88 10.81
C LEU A 99 24.62 22.21 9.36
N ARG A 100 24.62 23.50 8.99
CA ARG A 100 24.41 23.94 7.60
C ARG A 100 25.52 23.44 6.68
N VAL A 101 26.78 23.64 7.07
CA VAL A 101 27.92 23.17 6.27
C VAL A 101 27.92 21.64 6.20
N MET A 102 27.65 20.96 7.31
CA MET A 102 27.47 19.51 7.36
C MET A 102 26.35 19.04 6.42
N ALA A 103 25.23 19.75 6.33
CA ALA A 103 24.12 19.40 5.43
C ALA A 103 24.53 19.48 3.96
N GLN A 104 25.31 20.51 3.58
CA GLN A 104 25.86 20.63 2.22
C GLN A 104 26.81 19.47 1.90
N VAL A 105 27.69 19.10 2.84
CA VAL A 105 28.57 17.93 2.69
C VAL A 105 27.75 16.66 2.51
N LEU A 106 26.71 16.48 3.33
CA LEU A 106 25.88 15.27 3.31
C LEU A 106 25.08 15.13 2.01
N CYS A 107 24.51 16.23 1.49
CA CYS A 107 23.81 16.23 0.21
C CYS A 107 24.75 15.76 -0.92
N ARG A 108 26.01 16.23 -0.93
CA ARG A 108 27.03 15.78 -1.88
C ARG A 108 27.42 14.32 -1.69
N ILE A 109 27.55 13.86 -0.45
CA ILE A 109 27.82 12.44 -0.15
C ILE A 109 26.68 11.56 -0.70
N VAL A 110 25.43 11.98 -0.58
CA VAL A 110 24.28 11.23 -1.11
C VAL A 110 24.30 11.15 -2.63
N GLU A 111 24.50 12.28 -3.32
CA GLU A 111 24.65 12.30 -4.79
C GLU A 111 25.69 11.28 -5.26
N TRP A 112 26.81 11.24 -4.55
CA TRP A 112 27.93 10.39 -4.88
C TRP A 112 27.70 8.91 -4.52
N THR A 113 27.24 8.59 -3.31
CA THR A 113 27.16 7.22 -2.76
C THR A 113 26.29 6.32 -3.63
N TYR A 114 25.26 6.91 -4.23
CA TYR A 114 24.31 6.21 -5.08
C TYR A 114 24.76 6.04 -6.53
N SER A 115 25.78 6.76 -6.97
CA SER A 115 26.33 6.58 -8.32
C SER A 115 27.19 5.32 -8.43
N VAL A 116 27.72 4.82 -7.31
CA VAL A 116 28.82 3.83 -7.33
C VAL A 116 28.48 2.46 -6.70
N ASN A 117 27.56 2.36 -5.73
CA ASN A 117 27.43 1.13 -4.93
C ASN A 117 26.05 0.45 -4.99
N LYS A 118 26.05 -0.87 -5.25
CA LYS A 118 24.90 -1.79 -5.07
C LYS A 118 25.09 -2.78 -3.91
N ASP A 119 26.17 -2.66 -3.16
CA ASP A 119 26.57 -3.66 -2.16
C ASP A 119 25.82 -3.52 -0.83
N LYS A 120 25.63 -4.66 -0.14
CA LYS A 120 24.85 -4.75 1.10
C LYS A 120 25.43 -3.91 2.26
N ALA A 121 26.74 -3.70 2.30
CA ALA A 121 27.39 -2.83 3.29
C ALA A 121 26.99 -1.36 3.15
N ALA A 122 26.57 -0.93 1.94
CA ALA A 122 26.04 0.41 1.72
C ALA A 122 24.68 0.63 2.41
N MET A 123 23.94 -0.44 2.72
CA MET A 123 22.61 -0.33 3.31
C MET A 123 22.65 0.13 4.77
N ASP A 124 23.65 -0.27 5.56
CA ASP A 124 23.80 0.19 6.94
C ASP A 124 24.20 1.66 6.98
N GLN A 125 25.12 2.09 6.12
CA GLN A 125 25.47 3.51 5.96
C GLN A 125 24.29 4.36 5.49
N THR A 126 23.38 3.79 4.69
CA THR A 126 22.15 4.49 4.26
C THR A 126 21.24 4.84 5.44
N VAL A 127 21.21 4.02 6.50
CA VAL A 127 20.42 4.30 7.71
C VAL A 127 20.99 5.52 8.43
N ASP A 128 22.30 5.54 8.66
CA ASP A 128 22.99 6.64 9.34
C ASP A 128 22.85 7.97 8.57
N VAL A 129 23.00 7.92 7.24
CA VAL A 129 22.80 9.07 6.35
C VAL A 129 21.36 9.57 6.43
N ALA A 130 20.37 8.68 6.41
CA ALA A 130 18.97 9.06 6.55
C ALA A 130 18.74 9.73 7.92
N ASP A 131 19.25 9.18 9.01
CA ASP A 131 19.08 9.76 10.34
C ASP A 131 19.73 11.14 10.48
N LEU A 132 20.92 11.34 9.89
CA LEU A 132 21.59 12.64 9.86
C LEU A 132 20.81 13.69 9.05
N LEU A 133 20.41 13.35 7.82
CA LEU A 133 19.62 14.27 7.00
C LEU A 133 18.30 14.63 7.73
N LYS A 134 17.68 13.70 8.48
CA LYS A 134 16.41 13.94 9.20
C LYS A 134 16.62 14.98 10.28
N GLN A 135 17.67 14.79 11.06
CA GLN A 135 18.03 15.70 12.13
C GLN A 135 18.34 17.10 11.57
N MET A 136 19.06 17.16 10.45
CA MET A 136 19.32 18.42 9.74
C MET A 136 18.04 19.09 9.28
N TYR A 137 17.13 18.37 8.62
CA TYR A 137 15.85 18.93 8.16
C TYR A 137 15.05 19.55 9.31
N VAL A 138 14.99 18.87 10.46
CA VAL A 138 14.29 19.35 11.66
C VAL A 138 14.98 20.58 12.27
N THR A 139 16.32 20.63 12.26
CA THR A 139 17.10 21.67 12.96
C THR A 139 17.29 22.93 12.12
N LEU A 140 17.46 22.79 10.81
CA LEU A 140 17.64 23.92 9.89
C LEU A 140 16.31 24.69 9.79
N THR A 141 16.36 26.02 9.82
CA THR A 141 15.17 26.87 9.77
C THR A 141 14.97 27.54 8.41
N ARG A 142 16.03 27.62 7.60
CA ARG A 142 15.97 28.30 6.31
C ARG A 142 15.35 27.40 5.22
N PRO A 143 14.42 27.93 4.40
CA PRO A 143 13.78 27.19 3.31
C PRO A 143 14.72 26.51 2.32
N ASP A 144 15.75 27.23 1.85
CA ASP A 144 16.73 26.77 0.87
C ASP A 144 17.56 25.58 1.38
N GLU A 145 17.92 25.62 2.66
CA GLU A 145 18.65 24.54 3.32
C GLU A 145 17.78 23.29 3.51
N ARG A 146 16.51 23.49 3.90
CA ARG A 146 15.54 22.39 4.01
C ARG A 146 15.27 21.76 2.66
N ASP A 147 15.09 22.56 1.60
CA ASP A 147 14.89 22.05 0.25
C ASP A 147 16.08 21.19 -0.19
N ALA A 148 17.33 21.65 0.01
CA ALA A 148 18.52 20.84 -0.29
C ALA A 148 18.50 19.47 0.44
N THR A 149 18.13 19.44 1.73
CA THR A 149 18.01 18.17 2.47
C THR A 149 16.88 17.28 1.96
N VAL A 150 15.77 17.86 1.50
CA VAL A 150 14.67 17.13 0.86
C VAL A 150 15.11 16.56 -0.48
N GLN A 151 15.80 17.33 -1.33
CA GLN A 151 16.33 16.83 -2.60
C GLN A 151 17.30 15.66 -2.40
N ALA A 152 18.22 15.77 -1.43
CA ALA A 152 19.10 14.66 -1.06
C ALA A 152 18.31 13.43 -0.57
N MET A 153 17.26 13.63 0.22
CA MET A 153 16.39 12.54 0.67
C MET A 153 15.64 11.85 -0.48
N LEU A 154 15.10 12.62 -1.43
CA LEU A 154 14.45 12.09 -2.63
C LEU A 154 15.44 11.28 -3.47
N GLN A 155 16.69 11.74 -3.58
CA GLN A 155 17.77 10.99 -4.22
C GLN A 155 18.15 9.71 -3.46
N LEU A 156 17.99 9.67 -2.13
CA LEU A 156 18.16 8.45 -1.34
C LEU A 156 17.08 7.41 -1.70
N MET A 157 15.85 7.87 -1.91
CA MET A 157 14.67 7.07 -2.20
C MET A 157 14.56 6.68 -3.69
N LYS A 158 15.54 6.00 -4.28
CA LYS A 158 15.44 5.55 -5.70
C LYS A 158 14.62 4.29 -5.89
N ASP A 159 14.52 3.47 -4.86
CA ASP A 159 13.87 2.17 -4.92
C ASP A 159 13.14 1.84 -3.61
N LYS A 160 12.40 0.73 -3.67
CA LYS A 160 11.56 0.24 -2.59
C LYS A 160 12.33 -0.14 -1.33
N GLU A 161 13.58 -0.57 -1.42
CA GLU A 161 14.37 -0.94 -0.23
C GLU A 161 14.93 0.29 0.47
N ASN A 162 15.39 1.29 -0.28
CA ASN A 162 15.84 2.57 0.29
C ASN A 162 14.67 3.34 0.91
N ALA A 163 13.50 3.30 0.28
CA ALA A 163 12.28 3.85 0.85
C ALA A 163 11.96 3.27 2.25
N LYS A 164 12.21 1.96 2.47
CA LYS A 164 12.04 1.35 3.81
C LYS A 164 13.05 1.87 4.82
N VAL A 165 14.28 2.16 4.40
CA VAL A 165 15.31 2.74 5.27
C VAL A 165 14.88 4.13 5.74
N VAL A 166 14.42 4.96 4.81
CA VAL A 166 13.89 6.31 5.11
C VAL A 166 12.71 6.28 6.07
N VAL A 167 11.75 5.39 5.82
CA VAL A 167 10.60 5.19 6.72
C VAL A 167 11.06 4.70 8.10
N ARG A 168 12.03 3.78 8.17
CA ARG A 168 12.57 3.28 9.44
C ARG A 168 13.27 4.39 10.25
N ALA A 169 13.98 5.29 9.57
CA ALA A 169 14.58 6.46 10.18
C ALA A 169 13.54 7.47 10.71
N GLY A 170 12.25 7.34 10.34
CA GLY A 170 11.17 8.21 10.84
C GLY A 170 11.05 9.54 10.10
N TRP A 171 11.57 9.61 8.87
CA TRP A 171 11.51 10.79 8.02
C TRP A 171 10.10 11.31 7.76
N CYS A 172 9.19 10.42 7.41
CA CYS A 172 7.84 10.81 7.01
C CYS A 172 7.12 11.56 8.15
N ARG A 173 7.28 11.08 9.39
CA ARG A 173 6.80 11.78 10.59
C ARG A 173 7.53 13.09 10.84
N ALA A 174 8.86 13.12 10.69
CA ALA A 174 9.64 14.34 10.92
C ALA A 174 9.24 15.48 9.97
N VAL A 175 9.11 15.18 8.67
CA VAL A 175 8.71 16.18 7.67
C VAL A 175 7.28 16.64 7.90
N LEU A 176 6.37 15.72 8.24
CA LEU A 176 4.99 16.05 8.59
C LEU A 176 4.91 16.91 9.87
N GLN A 177 5.71 16.60 10.89
CA GLN A 177 5.76 17.37 12.15
C GLN A 177 6.21 18.81 11.89
N VAL A 178 7.27 19.00 11.11
CA VAL A 178 7.76 20.34 10.74
C VAL A 178 6.70 21.12 9.96
N ALA A 179 5.96 20.46 9.06
CA ALA A 179 4.84 21.08 8.34
C ALA A 179 3.70 21.50 9.28
N ILE A 180 3.33 20.64 10.23
CA ILE A 180 2.33 20.94 11.27
C ILE A 180 2.76 22.15 12.10
N ASP A 181 3.99 22.16 12.59
CA ASP A 181 4.48 23.21 13.49
C ASP A 181 4.59 24.55 12.76
N ALA A 182 5.06 24.54 11.51
CA ALA A 182 5.09 25.74 10.68
C ALA A 182 3.69 26.31 10.40
N LYS A 183 2.69 25.45 10.16
CA LYS A 183 1.29 25.89 10.01
C LYS A 183 0.71 26.48 11.29
N LYS A 184 0.97 25.86 12.45
CA LYS A 184 0.54 26.41 13.76
C LYS A 184 1.12 27.80 13.99
N HIS A 185 2.40 28.00 13.67
CA HIS A 185 3.03 29.32 13.79
C HIS A 185 2.39 30.36 12.85
N SER A 186 2.04 29.98 11.62
CA SER A 186 1.31 30.87 10.69
C SER A 186 -0.04 31.31 11.25
N LEU A 187 -0.84 30.37 11.78
CA LEU A 187 -2.17 30.67 12.33
C LEU A 187 -2.08 31.64 13.52
N VAL A 188 -1.09 31.48 14.41
CA VAL A 188 -0.88 32.40 15.53
C VAL A 188 -0.45 33.80 15.07
N GLN A 189 0.30 33.90 13.97
CA GLN A 189 0.69 35.19 13.39
C GLN A 189 -0.48 35.90 12.71
N GLU A 190 -1.35 35.16 12.02
CA GLU A 190 -2.58 35.70 11.40
C GLU A 190 -3.52 36.27 12.46
N ASP A 191 -3.73 35.56 13.58
CA ASP A 191 -4.57 36.04 14.69
C ASP A 191 -4.00 37.31 15.36
N ALA A 192 -2.67 37.47 15.41
CA ALA A 192 -2.03 38.63 16.01
C ALA A 192 -2.10 39.89 15.14
N ASN A 193 -2.14 39.74 13.81
CA ASN A 193 -2.14 40.87 12.87
C ASN A 193 -3.55 41.46 12.62
N CYS A 194 -4.61 40.85 13.15
CA CYS A 194 -5.99 41.30 12.94
C CYS A 194 -6.38 42.56 13.76
N ASP A 195 -5.51 43.05 14.65
CA ASP A 195 -5.85 44.13 15.60
C ASP A 195 -5.23 45.51 15.25
N ASP A 196 -4.39 45.64 14.20
CA ASP A 196 -3.56 46.84 13.96
C ASP A 196 -3.58 47.45 12.53
N SER A 197 -4.52 47.10 11.63
CA SER A 197 -4.48 47.62 10.24
C SER A 197 -5.21 48.96 10.02
N GLU A 198 -4.47 50.08 10.11
CA GLU A 198 -4.76 51.33 9.39
C GLU A 198 -3.90 51.40 8.11
N ASP A 199 -4.58 51.42 6.95
CA ASP A 199 -4.21 51.90 5.60
C ASP A 199 -2.71 52.07 5.24
N ASP A 200 -2.09 51.08 4.59
CA ASP A 200 -0.94 51.28 3.70
C ASP A 200 -0.99 50.27 2.52
N ASP A 201 -1.16 50.78 1.29
CA ASP A 201 -1.56 50.09 0.04
C ASP A 201 -0.38 49.55 -0.82
N ASP A 202 0.77 49.19 -0.23
CA ASP A 202 1.92 48.73 -1.02
C ASP A 202 1.90 47.20 -1.25
N GLU A 203 1.36 46.76 -2.41
CA GLU A 203 1.39 45.37 -2.92
C GLU A 203 2.81 44.90 -3.31
N GLU A 204 3.73 44.75 -2.35
CA GLU A 204 4.98 44.01 -2.60
C GLU A 204 4.73 42.48 -2.54
N GLU A 205 5.18 41.74 -3.55
CA GLU A 205 5.13 40.26 -3.59
C GLU A 205 5.82 39.67 -2.35
N MET A 206 5.03 39.29 -1.35
CA MET A 206 5.56 38.71 -0.12
C MET A 206 6.21 37.34 -0.42
N PRO A 207 7.45 37.10 0.04
CA PRO A 207 8.12 35.81 -0.13
C PRO A 207 7.26 34.68 0.45
N LEU A 208 7.27 33.52 -0.21
CA LEU A 208 6.53 32.32 0.23
C LEU A 208 6.78 32.08 1.73
N ASN A 209 5.69 31.96 2.48
CA ASN A 209 5.75 31.74 3.92
C ASN A 209 6.47 30.40 4.21
N ASN A 210 7.32 30.37 5.24
CA ASN A 210 8.00 29.15 5.71
C ASN A 210 7.02 27.99 5.94
N SER A 211 5.76 28.29 6.33
CA SER A 211 4.67 27.33 6.44
C SER A 211 4.42 26.58 5.12
N ASP A 212 4.30 27.31 4.01
CA ASP A 212 3.97 26.71 2.71
C ASP A 212 5.11 25.82 2.21
N VAL A 213 6.35 26.27 2.39
CA VAL A 213 7.54 25.50 2.01
C VAL A 213 7.60 24.16 2.77
N ALA A 214 7.38 24.18 4.10
CA ALA A 214 7.40 22.95 4.89
C ALA A 214 6.30 21.97 4.49
N GLN A 215 5.11 22.47 4.14
CA GLN A 215 4.02 21.64 3.65
C GLN A 215 4.30 21.07 2.26
N ILE A 216 4.88 21.87 1.36
CA ILE A 216 5.34 21.41 0.03
C ILE A 216 6.36 20.28 0.18
N HIS A 217 7.33 20.42 1.08
CA HIS A 217 8.30 19.36 1.37
C HIS A 217 7.63 18.07 1.86
N ALA A 218 6.64 18.18 2.76
CA ALA A 218 5.87 17.02 3.23
C ALA A 218 5.16 16.32 2.08
N VAL A 219 4.48 17.07 1.21
CA VAL A 219 3.82 16.54 0.02
C VAL A 219 4.83 15.86 -0.91
N GLN A 220 5.95 16.50 -1.23
CA GLN A 220 6.98 15.96 -2.12
C GLN A 220 7.55 14.64 -1.61
N VAL A 221 7.97 14.58 -0.34
CA VAL A 221 8.55 13.36 0.25
C VAL A 221 7.53 12.22 0.32
N LEU A 222 6.31 12.52 0.79
CA LEU A 222 5.27 11.51 0.93
C LEU A 222 4.76 11.00 -0.44
N HIS A 223 4.64 11.89 -1.42
CA HIS A 223 4.25 11.52 -2.79
C HIS A 223 5.33 10.70 -3.50
N HIS A 224 6.60 11.06 -3.34
CA HIS A 224 7.69 10.24 -3.86
C HIS A 224 7.71 8.85 -3.20
N LEU A 225 7.37 8.77 -1.91
CA LEU A 225 7.20 7.49 -1.23
C LEU A 225 6.09 6.65 -1.85
N THR A 226 4.91 7.21 -2.15
CA THR A 226 3.78 6.45 -2.74
C THR A 226 4.17 5.84 -4.08
N GLN A 227 4.88 6.58 -4.94
CA GLN A 227 5.36 6.09 -6.24
C GLN A 227 6.22 4.83 -6.14
N LEU A 228 6.97 4.66 -5.04
CA LEU A 228 7.88 3.53 -4.85
C LEU A 228 7.23 2.32 -4.16
N VAL A 229 6.24 2.55 -3.30
CA VAL A 229 5.74 1.52 -2.36
C VAL A 229 4.27 1.13 -2.56
N CYS A 230 3.49 1.92 -3.29
CA CYS A 230 2.10 1.61 -3.61
C CYS A 230 1.99 0.73 -4.86
N PHE A 231 0.85 0.03 -5.00
CA PHE A 231 0.67 -0.98 -6.07
C PHE A 231 0.39 -0.38 -7.44
N ALA A 232 -0.32 0.75 -7.47
CA ALA A 232 -0.58 1.57 -8.64
C ALA A 232 -0.75 2.99 -8.14
N HIS A 233 0.14 3.87 -8.57
CA HIS A 233 0.03 5.30 -8.31
C HIS A 233 -0.65 5.91 -9.55
N ASP A 234 -1.89 6.33 -9.40
CA ASP A 234 -2.45 7.25 -10.38
C ASP A 234 -1.81 8.59 -10.07
N ASN A 235 -1.08 9.17 -11.04
CA ASN A 235 -0.49 10.50 -10.88
C ASN A 235 -1.61 11.46 -10.51
N MET A 236 -1.83 11.65 -9.21
CA MET A 236 -2.65 12.72 -8.70
C MET A 236 -1.84 13.96 -8.98
N ALA A 237 -2.04 14.53 -10.17
CA ALA A 237 -1.50 15.83 -10.50
C ALA A 237 -2.07 16.77 -9.44
N VAL A 238 -1.23 17.13 -8.47
CA VAL A 238 -1.54 18.19 -7.52
C VAL A 238 -1.73 19.42 -8.39
N ALA A 239 -2.98 19.87 -8.51
CA ALA A 239 -3.26 21.04 -9.31
C ALA A 239 -2.43 22.20 -8.72
N PRO A 240 -1.68 22.95 -9.55
CA PRO A 240 -0.91 24.08 -9.04
C PRO A 240 -1.86 25.03 -8.30
N GLY A 241 -1.54 25.33 -7.04
CA GLY A 241 -2.37 26.16 -6.15
C GLY A 241 -3.42 25.42 -5.32
N SER A 242 -3.53 24.09 -5.38
CA SER A 242 -4.39 23.37 -4.42
C SER A 242 -3.84 23.51 -3.00
N PRO A 243 -4.70 23.68 -1.98
CA PRO A 243 -4.24 23.71 -0.60
C PRO A 243 -3.49 22.41 -0.27
N PRO A 244 -2.33 22.50 0.40
CA PRO A 244 -1.52 21.33 0.74
C PRO A 244 -2.24 20.36 1.69
N GLU A 245 -3.17 20.83 2.53
CA GLU A 245 -3.75 20.04 3.61
C GLU A 245 -4.55 18.82 3.10
N PRO A 246 -5.50 18.95 2.16
CA PRO A 246 -6.17 17.80 1.54
C PRO A 246 -5.22 16.85 0.82
N VAL A 247 -4.14 17.36 0.23
CA VAL A 247 -3.15 16.55 -0.51
C VAL A 247 -2.36 15.68 0.47
N VAL A 248 -1.88 16.26 1.57
CA VAL A 248 -1.19 15.51 2.64
C VAL A 248 -2.09 14.41 3.20
N CYS A 249 -3.37 14.73 3.48
CA CYS A 249 -4.36 13.74 3.92
C CYS A 249 -4.51 12.59 2.91
N ALA A 250 -4.68 12.90 1.62
CA ALA A 250 -4.85 11.91 0.56
C ALA A 250 -3.62 11.00 0.41
N VAL A 251 -2.41 11.57 0.42
CA VAL A 251 -1.16 10.82 0.26
C VAL A 251 -0.92 9.89 1.46
N ILE A 252 -1.20 10.33 2.69
CA ILE A 252 -1.05 9.46 3.88
C ILE A 252 -2.02 8.28 3.81
N VAL A 253 -3.26 8.51 3.37
CA VAL A 253 -4.23 7.44 3.14
C VAL A 253 -3.77 6.48 2.05
N GLU A 254 -3.19 6.99 0.97
CA GLU A 254 -2.60 6.15 -0.09
C GLU A 254 -1.46 5.27 0.45
N LEU A 255 -0.59 5.81 1.32
CA LEU A 255 0.48 5.05 1.95
C LEU A 255 -0.05 3.93 2.88
N MET A 256 -1.21 4.11 3.52
CA MET A 256 -1.89 3.02 4.26
C MET A 256 -2.32 1.87 3.32
N LEU A 257 -2.53 2.15 2.03
CA LEU A 257 -2.82 1.14 1.01
C LEU A 257 -1.57 0.43 0.46
N SER A 258 -0.37 0.84 0.85
CA SER A 258 0.90 0.22 0.43
C SER A 258 0.98 -1.30 0.64
N GLY A 259 1.73 -1.97 -0.24
CA GLY A 259 2.11 -3.38 -0.10
C GLY A 259 3.24 -3.62 0.91
N VAL A 260 3.84 -2.56 1.46
CA VAL A 260 4.97 -2.63 2.41
C VAL A 260 4.46 -2.43 3.84
N SER A 261 4.60 -3.46 4.69
CA SER A 261 4.07 -3.41 6.06
C SER A 261 4.63 -2.28 6.90
N LEU A 262 5.93 -1.99 6.77
CA LEU A 262 6.59 -0.90 7.48
C LEU A 262 5.97 0.48 7.14
N VAL A 263 5.67 0.72 5.86
CA VAL A 263 5.03 1.96 5.40
C VAL A 263 3.63 2.09 5.97
N VAL A 264 2.84 1.01 5.93
CA VAL A 264 1.48 1.01 6.50
C VAL A 264 1.51 1.33 8.00
N ILE A 265 2.42 0.70 8.75
CA ILE A 265 2.60 0.95 10.19
C ILE A 265 2.91 2.43 10.45
N GLU A 266 3.85 3.01 9.70
CA GLU A 266 4.20 4.42 9.87
C GLU A 266 3.05 5.36 9.45
N SER A 267 2.29 4.98 8.44
CA SER A 267 1.14 5.77 7.96
C SER A 267 -0.01 5.80 8.96
N VAL A 268 -0.20 4.74 9.74
CA VAL A 268 -1.16 4.73 10.87
C VAL A 268 -0.76 5.76 11.94
N ARG A 269 0.54 5.90 12.23
CA ARG A 269 1.04 6.93 13.15
C ARG A 269 0.90 8.34 12.57
N MET A 270 1.19 8.52 11.28
CA MET A 270 0.99 9.81 10.62
C MET A 270 -0.48 10.20 10.57
N LEU A 271 -1.40 9.26 10.34
CA LEU A 271 -2.84 9.53 10.42
C LEU A 271 -3.24 10.04 11.81
N GLN A 272 -2.62 9.54 12.87
CA GLN A 272 -2.86 10.04 14.23
C GLN A 272 -2.39 11.49 14.38
N MET A 273 -1.23 11.85 13.82
CA MET A 273 -0.75 13.23 13.81
C MET A 273 -1.72 14.16 13.08
N LEU A 274 -2.34 13.72 11.98
CA LEU A 274 -3.36 14.50 11.28
C LEU A 274 -4.64 14.66 12.13
N LEU A 275 -5.05 13.62 12.86
CA LEU A 275 -6.25 13.66 13.72
C LEU A 275 -6.11 14.61 14.90
N GLU A 276 -4.89 14.82 15.41
CA GLU A 276 -4.60 15.72 16.52
C GLU A 276 -4.62 17.20 16.14
N HIS A 277 -4.77 17.51 14.84
CA HIS A 277 -4.74 18.87 14.31
C HIS A 277 -5.97 19.18 13.46
N GLU A 278 -6.80 20.10 13.94
CA GLU A 278 -8.11 20.43 13.37
C GLU A 278 -8.06 20.75 11.87
N PHE A 279 -7.06 21.53 11.44
CA PHE A 279 -6.88 21.94 10.05
C PHE A 279 -6.59 20.78 9.08
N PHE A 280 -6.11 19.62 9.55
CA PHE A 280 -6.04 18.40 8.74
C PHE A 280 -7.27 17.52 8.95
N ALA A 281 -7.74 17.40 10.20
CA ALA A 281 -8.82 16.49 10.57
C ALA A 281 -10.11 16.75 9.78
N VAL A 282 -10.43 18.01 9.48
CA VAL A 282 -11.61 18.40 8.68
C VAL A 282 -11.60 17.83 7.26
N HIS A 283 -10.43 17.56 6.68
CA HIS A 283 -10.29 17.06 5.32
C HIS A 283 -10.32 15.53 5.22
N LEU A 284 -10.03 14.81 6.30
CA LEU A 284 -9.93 13.35 6.30
C LEU A 284 -11.22 12.66 5.84
N SER A 285 -12.38 13.15 6.32
CA SER A 285 -13.68 12.56 5.98
C SER A 285 -14.04 12.63 4.49
N ALA A 286 -13.39 13.52 3.74
CA ALA A 286 -13.58 13.68 2.30
C ALA A 286 -12.64 12.81 1.44
N VAL A 287 -11.65 12.13 2.05
CA VAL A 287 -10.67 11.32 1.31
C VAL A 287 -11.30 9.99 0.88
N PRO A 288 -11.42 9.70 -0.43
CA PRO A 288 -12.18 8.54 -0.90
C PRO A 288 -11.67 7.17 -0.42
N ASP A 289 -10.36 7.01 -0.35
CA ASP A 289 -9.73 5.75 -0.01
C ASP A 289 -9.65 5.49 1.52
N LEU A 290 -10.04 6.45 2.36
CA LEU A 290 -9.82 6.38 3.82
C LEU A 290 -10.56 5.20 4.46
N ARG A 291 -11.84 5.00 4.12
CA ARG A 291 -12.63 3.87 4.64
C ARG A 291 -11.97 2.54 4.31
N GLY A 292 -11.51 2.38 3.08
CA GLY A 292 -10.86 1.15 2.63
C GLY A 292 -9.48 0.91 3.27
N ALA A 293 -8.71 1.99 3.48
CA ALA A 293 -7.46 1.95 4.21
C ALA A 293 -7.65 1.54 5.67
N LEU A 294 -8.63 2.12 6.37
CA LEU A 294 -8.97 1.78 7.74
C LEU A 294 -9.40 0.32 7.88
N GLU A 295 -10.27 -0.18 6.99
CA GLU A 295 -10.67 -1.60 6.98
C GLU A 295 -9.48 -2.55 6.78
N LYS A 296 -8.55 -2.20 5.89
CA LYS A 296 -7.34 -2.99 5.64
C LYS A 296 -6.46 -3.07 6.89
N VAL A 297 -6.21 -1.94 7.55
CA VAL A 297 -5.37 -1.90 8.76
C VAL A 297 -6.06 -2.63 9.92
N LEU A 298 -7.37 -2.47 10.09
CA LEU A 298 -8.14 -3.20 11.09
C LEU A 298 -8.06 -4.72 10.86
N ALA A 299 -8.15 -5.17 9.60
CA ALA A 299 -7.99 -6.57 9.27
C ALA A 299 -6.57 -7.10 9.61
N TRP A 300 -5.53 -6.28 9.43
CA TRP A 300 -4.17 -6.64 9.84
C TRP A 300 -4.01 -6.73 11.36
N ALA A 301 -4.65 -5.83 12.10
CA ALA A 301 -4.69 -5.86 13.56
C ALA A 301 -5.33 -7.16 14.06
N GLN A 302 -6.51 -7.51 13.55
CA GLN A 302 -7.25 -8.73 13.93
C GLN A 302 -6.49 -10.03 13.65
N GLN A 303 -5.59 -10.02 12.67
CA GLN A 303 -4.81 -11.18 12.24
C GLN A 303 -3.40 -11.21 12.86
N GLY A 304 -3.11 -10.32 13.81
CA GLY A 304 -1.81 -10.27 14.50
C GLY A 304 -0.64 -9.83 13.62
N LYS A 305 -0.90 -9.28 12.42
CA LYS A 305 0.18 -8.78 11.54
C LYS A 305 0.84 -7.52 12.10
N LEU A 306 0.15 -6.82 13.00
CA LEU A 306 0.65 -5.68 13.76
C LEU A 306 1.18 -6.08 15.15
N ALA A 307 1.23 -7.36 15.51
CA ALA A 307 1.59 -7.81 16.87
C ALA A 307 3.02 -7.45 17.30
N ALA A 308 3.90 -7.11 16.35
CA ALA A 308 5.22 -6.57 16.65
C ALA A 308 5.19 -5.17 17.28
N ASP A 309 4.06 -4.45 17.15
CA ASP A 309 3.83 -3.12 17.71
C ASP A 309 2.39 -3.01 18.27
N PRO A 310 2.19 -3.35 19.56
CA PRO A 310 0.89 -3.32 20.21
C PRO A 310 0.25 -1.91 20.26
N TYR A 311 1.07 -0.86 20.24
CA TYR A 311 0.59 0.51 20.21
C TYR A 311 -0.11 0.80 18.87
N VAL A 312 0.51 0.43 17.75
CA VAL A 312 -0.08 0.61 16.41
C VAL A 312 -1.33 -0.24 16.22
N GLU A 313 -1.38 -1.45 16.81
CA GLU A 313 -2.59 -2.26 16.81
C GLU A 313 -3.76 -1.58 17.53
N THR A 314 -3.48 -0.98 18.70
CA THR A 314 -4.49 -0.23 19.47
C THR A 314 -4.95 1.00 18.72
N LEU A 315 -3.99 1.74 18.15
CA LEU A 315 -4.23 2.95 17.37
C LEU A 315 -5.11 2.67 16.15
N ALA A 316 -4.86 1.59 15.43
CA ALA A 316 -5.66 1.18 14.29
C ALA A 316 -7.15 0.95 14.63
N LYS A 317 -7.43 0.34 15.79
CA LYS A 317 -8.80 0.12 16.27
C LYS A 317 -9.48 1.44 16.63
N GLN A 318 -8.78 2.30 17.38
CA GLN A 318 -9.28 3.62 17.77
C GLN A 318 -9.60 4.51 16.56
N GLN A 319 -8.67 4.59 15.60
CA GLN A 319 -8.86 5.38 14.38
C GLN A 319 -10.04 4.86 13.55
N PHE A 320 -10.22 3.55 13.46
CA PHE A 320 -11.38 2.96 12.79
C PHE A 320 -12.70 3.37 13.47
N GLU A 321 -12.77 3.24 14.79
CA GLU A 321 -13.96 3.59 15.58
C GLU A 321 -14.29 5.09 15.52
N GLN A 322 -13.26 5.95 15.49
CA GLN A 322 -13.41 7.40 15.43
C GLN A 322 -13.80 7.91 14.03
N LEU A 323 -13.13 7.44 12.98
CA LEU A 323 -13.25 8.01 11.63
C LEU A 323 -14.43 7.44 10.84
N VAL A 324 -14.79 6.17 11.01
CA VAL A 324 -15.87 5.55 10.23
C VAL A 324 -17.21 6.29 10.38
N PRO A 325 -17.66 6.69 11.58
CA PRO A 325 -18.88 7.49 11.72
C PRO A 325 -18.83 8.84 11.01
N LEU A 326 -17.67 9.49 10.98
CA LEU A 326 -17.47 10.78 10.31
C LEU A 326 -17.52 10.62 8.78
N ILE A 327 -16.90 9.57 8.25
CA ILE A 327 -17.00 9.21 6.83
C ILE A 327 -18.46 8.92 6.46
N ASP A 328 -19.18 8.16 7.29
CA ASP A 328 -20.60 7.88 7.05
C ASP A 328 -21.46 9.15 7.04
N GLN A 329 -21.21 10.08 7.97
CA GLN A 329 -21.90 11.36 7.99
C GLN A 329 -21.60 12.17 6.72
N TYR A 330 -20.35 12.18 6.28
CA TYR A 330 -19.93 12.86 5.05
C TYR A 330 -20.59 12.23 3.81
N GLU A 331 -20.56 10.90 3.67
CA GLU A 331 -21.15 10.18 2.53
C GLU A 331 -22.68 10.33 2.47
N ARG A 332 -23.37 10.41 3.62
CA ARG A 332 -24.80 10.72 3.65
C ARG A 332 -25.13 12.10 3.11
N LYS A 333 -24.25 13.08 3.33
CA LYS A 333 -24.45 14.47 2.90
C LYS A 333 -24.03 14.71 1.44
N HIS A 334 -22.93 14.11 1.00
CA HIS A 334 -22.30 14.41 -0.30
C HIS A 334 -22.41 13.26 -1.32
N GLY A 335 -22.96 12.11 -0.94
CA GLY A 335 -22.94 10.90 -1.74
C GLY A 335 -21.69 10.05 -1.50
N SER A 336 -21.64 8.87 -2.10
CA SER A 336 -20.50 7.96 -1.91
C SER A 336 -19.21 8.54 -2.48
N LEU A 337 -18.17 8.54 -1.66
CA LEU A 337 -16.85 9.04 -2.04
C LEU A 337 -16.18 8.20 -3.11
N VAL A 338 -16.41 6.89 -3.07
CA VAL A 338 -15.83 5.94 -4.02
C VAL A 338 -16.70 5.73 -5.26
N GLY A 339 -17.88 6.37 -5.34
CA GLY A 339 -18.82 6.22 -6.45
C GLY A 339 -19.81 5.05 -6.30
N LEU A 340 -19.90 4.43 -5.13
CA LEU A 340 -20.89 3.40 -4.84
C LEU A 340 -22.26 4.04 -4.55
N SER A 341 -23.10 4.22 -5.55
CA SER A 341 -24.48 4.71 -5.35
C SER A 341 -25.26 3.84 -4.33
N SER A 342 -25.85 4.49 -3.32
CA SER A 342 -26.66 3.86 -2.27
C SER A 342 -28.08 3.50 -2.72
N ALA A 343 -28.50 3.95 -3.91
CA ALA A 343 -29.85 3.72 -4.39
C ALA A 343 -30.06 2.25 -4.79
N VAL A 344 -31.12 1.65 -4.26
CA VAL A 344 -31.63 0.36 -4.74
C VAL A 344 -32.25 0.57 -6.12
N MET A 345 -31.42 0.49 -7.16
CA MET A 345 -31.90 0.53 -8.54
C MET A 345 -32.63 -0.76 -8.87
N LYS A 346 -33.87 -0.64 -9.33
CA LYS A 346 -34.59 -1.74 -9.98
C LYS A 346 -34.07 -1.86 -11.41
N TRP A 347 -33.50 -3.00 -11.73
CA TRP A 347 -32.92 -3.27 -13.04
C TRP A 347 -33.97 -3.92 -13.94
N ASN A 348 -34.73 -3.07 -14.63
CA ASN A 348 -35.78 -3.51 -15.54
C ASN A 348 -35.24 -3.98 -16.89
N ASP A 349 -34.07 -3.47 -17.30
CA ASP A 349 -33.39 -3.86 -18.52
C ASP A 349 -32.14 -4.72 -18.21
N PRO A 350 -32.12 -6.01 -18.60
CA PRO A 350 -30.97 -6.88 -18.43
C PRO A 350 -29.69 -6.37 -19.13
N ALA A 351 -29.80 -5.63 -20.23
CA ALA A 351 -28.64 -5.10 -20.94
C ALA A 351 -27.97 -3.97 -20.15
N ALA A 352 -28.76 -3.00 -19.68
CA ALA A 352 -28.28 -1.95 -18.78
C ALA A 352 -27.69 -2.51 -17.47
N ALA A 353 -28.29 -3.58 -16.93
CA ALA A 353 -27.77 -4.25 -15.73
C ALA A 353 -26.39 -4.88 -15.97
N LEU A 354 -26.22 -5.55 -17.11
CA LEU A 354 -24.94 -6.14 -17.50
C LEU A 354 -23.86 -5.07 -17.65
N GLU A 355 -24.19 -3.96 -18.28
CA GLU A 355 -23.27 -2.84 -18.45
C GLU A 355 -22.88 -2.21 -17.10
N ALA A 356 -23.85 -1.97 -16.22
CA ALA A 356 -23.60 -1.43 -14.88
C ALA A 356 -22.75 -2.38 -14.01
N ALA A 357 -22.98 -3.69 -14.10
CA ALA A 357 -22.15 -4.69 -13.44
C ALA A 357 -20.73 -4.73 -14.02
N ALA A 358 -20.58 -4.60 -15.34
CA ALA A 358 -19.27 -4.56 -16.00
C ALA A 358 -18.47 -3.31 -15.59
N ARG A 359 -19.11 -2.13 -15.53
CA ARG A 359 -18.50 -0.90 -14.99
C ARG A 359 -18.07 -1.08 -13.54
N SER A 360 -18.94 -1.65 -12.70
CA SER A 360 -18.61 -1.96 -11.30
C SER A 360 -17.41 -2.90 -11.18
N LYS A 361 -17.27 -3.90 -12.06
CA LYS A 361 -16.07 -4.77 -12.12
C LYS A 361 -14.82 -3.98 -12.49
N VAL A 362 -14.89 -3.06 -13.46
CA VAL A 362 -13.76 -2.22 -13.88
C VAL A 362 -13.31 -1.32 -12.72
N ASP A 363 -14.24 -0.67 -12.04
CA ASP A 363 -13.96 0.17 -10.86
C ASP A 363 -13.37 -0.68 -9.73
N GLY A 364 -13.93 -1.86 -9.48
CA GLY A 364 -13.38 -2.82 -8.52
C GLY A 364 -11.93 -3.21 -8.85
N ASN A 365 -11.61 -3.45 -10.12
CA ASN A 365 -10.25 -3.73 -10.57
C ASN A 365 -9.31 -2.53 -10.37
N LEU A 366 -9.79 -1.30 -10.53
CA LEU A 366 -9.03 -0.09 -10.26
C LEU A 366 -8.63 -0.02 -8.78
N TYR A 367 -9.60 -0.11 -7.86
CA TYR A 367 -9.32 -0.12 -6.42
C TYR A 367 -8.45 -1.29 -5.99
N PHE A 368 -8.64 -2.47 -6.60
CA PHE A 368 -7.79 -3.63 -6.33
C PHE A 368 -6.33 -3.36 -6.70
N ARG A 369 -6.08 -2.71 -7.86
CA ARG A 369 -4.72 -2.34 -8.29
C ARG A 369 -4.09 -1.27 -7.40
N ARG A 370 -4.88 -0.38 -6.78
CA ARG A 370 -4.39 0.60 -5.81
C ARG A 370 -4.09 -0.01 -4.43
N GLY A 371 -4.53 -1.25 -4.17
CA GLY A 371 -4.40 -1.91 -2.87
C GLY A 371 -5.57 -1.64 -1.91
N ASN A 372 -6.59 -0.91 -2.36
CA ASN A 372 -7.85 -0.74 -1.64
C ASN A 372 -8.76 -1.97 -1.85
N PHE A 373 -8.40 -3.06 -1.16
CA PHE A 373 -9.09 -4.34 -1.30
C PHE A 373 -10.52 -4.29 -0.74
N ALA A 374 -10.78 -3.46 0.27
CA ALA A 374 -12.11 -3.27 0.85
C ALA A 374 -13.10 -2.66 -0.16
N SER A 375 -12.77 -1.50 -0.74
CA SER A 375 -13.61 -0.89 -1.77
C SER A 375 -13.73 -1.80 -3.00
N SER A 376 -12.64 -2.46 -3.42
CA SER A 376 -12.70 -3.41 -4.54
C SER A 376 -13.72 -4.55 -4.32
N ARG A 377 -13.75 -5.12 -3.11
CA ARG A 377 -14.71 -6.15 -2.69
C ARG A 377 -16.13 -5.64 -2.82
N ASP A 378 -16.40 -4.42 -2.40
CA ASP A 378 -17.75 -3.86 -2.40
C ASP A 378 -18.24 -3.57 -3.83
N PHE A 379 -17.36 -3.16 -4.74
CA PHE A 379 -17.64 -3.07 -6.17
C PHE A 379 -17.97 -4.42 -6.82
N TYR A 380 -17.19 -5.48 -6.53
CA TYR A 380 -17.51 -6.82 -7.03
C TYR A 380 -18.83 -7.34 -6.45
N ARG A 381 -19.09 -7.10 -5.16
CA ARG A 381 -20.37 -7.45 -4.52
C ARG A 381 -21.53 -6.72 -5.19
N ARG A 382 -21.38 -5.43 -5.51
CA ARG A 382 -22.36 -4.65 -6.25
C ARG A 382 -22.62 -5.24 -7.63
N ALA A 383 -21.57 -5.56 -8.40
CA ALA A 383 -21.71 -6.16 -9.71
C ALA A 383 -22.56 -7.45 -9.64
N ILE A 384 -22.26 -8.33 -8.68
CA ILE A 384 -23.01 -9.58 -8.47
C ILE A 384 -24.46 -9.28 -8.06
N ALA A 385 -24.69 -8.31 -7.17
CA ALA A 385 -26.03 -7.94 -6.72
C ALA A 385 -26.89 -7.37 -7.86
N VAL A 386 -26.31 -6.54 -8.73
CA VAL A 386 -26.97 -5.99 -9.92
C VAL A 386 -27.42 -7.13 -10.86
N LEU A 387 -26.52 -8.07 -11.17
CA LEU A 387 -26.82 -9.20 -12.05
C LEU A 387 -27.94 -10.08 -11.46
N ARG A 388 -27.84 -10.43 -10.19
CA ARG A 388 -28.86 -11.26 -9.50
C ARG A 388 -30.21 -10.55 -9.40
N SER A 389 -30.20 -9.25 -9.12
CA SER A 389 -31.44 -8.47 -9.05
C SER A 389 -32.12 -8.35 -10.41
N ALA A 390 -31.36 -8.13 -11.48
CA ALA A 390 -31.90 -8.05 -12.84
C ALA A 390 -32.45 -9.40 -13.30
N GLN A 391 -31.72 -10.49 -13.02
CA GLN A 391 -32.19 -11.85 -13.32
C GLN A 391 -33.49 -12.16 -12.58
N ALA A 392 -33.54 -11.93 -11.26
CA ALA A 392 -34.73 -12.19 -10.45
C ALA A 392 -35.94 -11.34 -10.89
N HIS A 393 -35.71 -10.08 -11.27
CA HIS A 393 -36.77 -9.22 -11.79
C HIS A 393 -37.33 -9.73 -13.13
N GLN A 394 -36.44 -10.14 -14.04
CA GLN A 394 -36.84 -10.70 -15.34
C GLN A 394 -37.67 -11.98 -15.16
N GLU A 395 -37.20 -12.89 -14.29
CA GLU A 395 -37.90 -14.13 -13.96
C GLU A 395 -39.28 -13.82 -13.35
N GLN A 396 -39.37 -12.85 -12.43
CA GLN A 396 -40.64 -12.43 -11.85
C GLN A 396 -41.61 -11.87 -12.92
N MET A 397 -41.15 -11.02 -13.83
CA MET A 397 -41.99 -10.51 -14.93
C MET A 397 -42.50 -11.64 -15.82
N GLN A 398 -41.68 -12.65 -16.06
CA GLN A 398 -42.05 -13.82 -16.86
C GLN A 398 -43.07 -14.73 -16.15
N THR A 399 -43.12 -14.76 -14.82
CA THR A 399 -44.15 -15.54 -14.08
C THR A 399 -45.57 -15.01 -14.24
N HIS A 400 -45.75 -13.75 -14.65
CA HIS A 400 -47.06 -13.12 -14.83
C HIS A 400 -47.62 -13.24 -16.26
N LEU A 401 -46.91 -13.91 -17.17
CA LEU A 401 -47.37 -14.11 -18.55
C LEU A 401 -48.50 -15.14 -18.63
N THR A 402 -49.48 -14.87 -19.49
CA THR A 402 -50.55 -15.83 -19.81
C THR A 402 -50.00 -16.95 -20.72
N ALA A 403 -50.64 -18.12 -20.73
CA ALA A 403 -50.22 -19.24 -21.59
C ALA A 403 -50.08 -18.84 -23.08
N LYS A 404 -51.00 -17.99 -23.58
CA LYS A 404 -50.93 -17.43 -24.93
C LYS A 404 -49.67 -16.59 -25.15
N GLN A 405 -49.33 -15.71 -24.20
CA GLN A 405 -48.13 -14.87 -24.28
C GLN A 405 -46.84 -15.69 -24.13
N VAL A 406 -46.87 -16.81 -23.40
CA VAL A 406 -45.76 -17.75 -23.31
C VAL A 406 -45.53 -18.42 -24.67
N LEU A 407 -46.57 -18.95 -25.31
CA LEU A 407 -46.50 -19.51 -26.67
C LEU A 407 -45.96 -18.49 -27.69
N GLU A 408 -46.51 -17.27 -27.72
CA GLU A 408 -46.06 -16.21 -28.64
C GLU A 408 -44.58 -15.81 -28.47
N ARG A 409 -43.99 -16.09 -27.31
CA ARG A 409 -42.61 -15.73 -26.98
C ARG A 409 -41.68 -16.93 -26.86
N CYS A 410 -42.20 -18.15 -26.91
CA CYS A 410 -41.42 -19.37 -26.99
C CYS A 410 -40.90 -19.53 -28.41
N SER A 411 -39.60 -19.71 -28.54
CA SER A 411 -38.96 -20.07 -29.81
C SER A 411 -37.95 -21.17 -29.54
N ALA A 412 -37.63 -21.97 -30.56
CA ALA A 412 -36.52 -22.91 -30.47
C ALA A 412 -35.26 -22.22 -29.91
N GLY A 413 -34.59 -22.88 -28.96
CA GLY A 413 -33.43 -22.35 -28.22
C GLY A 413 -33.76 -21.43 -27.03
N ALA A 414 -35.04 -21.10 -26.79
CA ALA A 414 -35.42 -20.32 -25.61
C ALA A 414 -35.17 -21.11 -24.33
N SER A 415 -34.56 -20.46 -23.32
CA SER A 415 -34.44 -21.03 -21.98
C SER A 415 -35.79 -20.95 -21.28
N VAL A 416 -36.21 -22.07 -20.69
CA VAL A 416 -37.48 -22.19 -19.98
C VAL A 416 -37.29 -22.95 -18.66
N LEU A 417 -38.18 -22.69 -17.71
CA LEU A 417 -38.35 -23.47 -16.50
C LEU A 417 -39.61 -24.33 -16.66
N VAL A 418 -39.47 -25.63 -16.45
CA VAL A 418 -40.55 -26.61 -16.59
C VAL A 418 -40.92 -27.16 -15.22
N ARG A 419 -42.21 -27.21 -14.91
CA ARG A 419 -42.71 -27.80 -13.67
C ARG A 419 -42.70 -29.33 -13.76
N CYS A 420 -41.87 -29.96 -12.92
CA CYS A 420 -41.77 -31.41 -12.74
C CYS A 420 -42.15 -31.75 -11.30
N GLY A 421 -43.42 -32.11 -11.08
CA GLY A 421 -44.00 -32.25 -9.73
C GLY A 421 -44.02 -30.93 -8.98
N ASP A 422 -43.35 -30.89 -7.83
CA ASP A 422 -43.24 -29.70 -6.96
C ASP A 422 -41.99 -28.83 -7.24
N ARG A 423 -41.16 -29.21 -8.23
CA ARG A 423 -39.93 -28.46 -8.56
C ARG A 423 -39.99 -27.90 -9.97
N TRP A 424 -39.30 -26.79 -10.18
CA TRP A 424 -39.04 -26.22 -11.50
C TRP A 424 -37.64 -26.65 -11.96
N ARG A 425 -37.54 -27.24 -13.15
CA ARG A 425 -36.28 -27.65 -13.79
C ARG A 425 -35.96 -26.73 -14.96
N ALA A 426 -34.70 -26.40 -15.16
CA ALA A 426 -34.26 -25.68 -16.35
C ALA A 426 -34.26 -26.60 -17.57
N ALA A 427 -34.75 -26.08 -18.68
CA ALA A 427 -34.79 -26.74 -19.97
C ALA A 427 -34.62 -25.71 -21.10
N MET A 428 -34.43 -26.21 -22.32
CA MET A 428 -34.37 -25.44 -23.55
C MET A 428 -35.49 -25.90 -24.48
N VAL A 429 -36.16 -24.96 -25.13
CA VAL A 429 -37.19 -25.30 -26.14
C VAL A 429 -36.51 -25.90 -27.36
N ALA A 430 -36.89 -27.12 -27.74
CA ALA A 430 -36.46 -27.76 -28.98
C ALA A 430 -37.35 -27.32 -30.14
N ASP A 431 -38.67 -27.46 -29.97
CA ASP A 431 -39.69 -27.09 -30.94
C ASP A 431 -40.98 -26.61 -30.25
N VAL A 432 -41.84 -25.91 -31.00
CA VAL A 432 -43.12 -25.38 -30.52
C VAL A 432 -44.24 -25.88 -31.43
N ASP A 433 -45.13 -26.73 -30.90
CA ASP A 433 -46.32 -27.17 -31.60
C ASP A 433 -47.48 -26.21 -31.28
N GLU A 434 -47.66 -25.20 -32.14
CA GLU A 434 -48.69 -24.17 -32.00
C GLU A 434 -50.11 -24.75 -32.09
N ASP A 435 -50.32 -25.81 -32.86
CA ASP A 435 -51.63 -26.41 -33.10
C ASP A 435 -52.13 -27.18 -31.86
N VAL A 436 -51.21 -27.84 -31.15
CA VAL A 436 -51.53 -28.65 -29.96
C VAL A 436 -51.33 -27.87 -28.65
N GLY A 437 -50.69 -26.69 -28.70
CA GLY A 437 -50.42 -25.86 -27.53
C GLY A 437 -49.40 -26.50 -26.58
N LYS A 438 -48.46 -27.28 -27.14
CA LYS A 438 -47.41 -27.98 -26.40
C LYS A 438 -46.04 -27.56 -26.91
N VAL A 439 -45.05 -27.63 -26.04
CA VAL A 439 -43.69 -27.23 -26.34
C VAL A 439 -42.79 -28.43 -26.06
N GLU A 440 -41.97 -28.78 -27.03
CA GLU A 440 -40.95 -29.79 -26.86
C GLU A 440 -39.75 -29.17 -26.15
N VAL A 441 -39.31 -29.79 -25.04
CA VAL A 441 -38.23 -29.26 -24.21
C VAL A 441 -37.13 -30.29 -24.00
N LEU A 442 -35.89 -29.80 -23.99
CA LEU A 442 -34.67 -30.52 -23.69
C LEU A 442 -34.16 -30.10 -22.31
N TYR A 443 -34.10 -31.03 -21.36
CA TYR A 443 -33.53 -30.74 -20.04
C TYR A 443 -32.01 -30.60 -20.09
N ASP A 444 -31.45 -29.75 -19.23
CA ASP A 444 -30.00 -29.56 -19.12
C ASP A 444 -29.32 -30.88 -18.68
N ALA A 445 -28.23 -31.26 -19.36
CA ALA A 445 -27.67 -32.62 -19.44
C ALA A 445 -26.97 -33.16 -18.16
N THR A 446 -27.40 -32.76 -16.97
CA THR A 446 -26.81 -33.25 -15.72
C THR A 446 -27.18 -34.70 -15.40
N ASP A 447 -28.22 -35.23 -16.05
CA ASP A 447 -28.58 -36.65 -16.00
C ASP A 447 -28.18 -37.30 -17.35
N GLU A 448 -27.60 -38.51 -17.31
CA GLU A 448 -27.00 -39.22 -18.46
C GLU A 448 -27.97 -39.57 -19.61
N GLN A 449 -29.21 -39.06 -19.56
CA GLN A 449 -30.22 -39.15 -20.60
C GLN A 449 -30.88 -37.77 -20.72
N ALA A 450 -30.52 -37.02 -21.77
CA ALA A 450 -31.29 -35.84 -22.15
C ALA A 450 -32.67 -36.33 -22.61
N GLU A 451 -33.66 -36.23 -21.73
CA GLU A 451 -35.04 -36.58 -22.04
C GLU A 451 -35.67 -35.41 -22.78
N GLU A 452 -36.08 -35.66 -24.03
CA GLU A 452 -37.02 -34.79 -24.74
C GLU A 452 -38.43 -35.05 -24.17
N GLU A 453 -39.07 -34.03 -23.64
CA GLU A 453 -40.45 -34.11 -23.13
C GLU A 453 -41.34 -33.14 -23.89
N LEU A 454 -42.50 -33.61 -24.31
CA LEU A 454 -43.55 -32.75 -24.85
C LEU A 454 -44.39 -32.20 -23.70
N VAL A 455 -44.25 -30.91 -23.38
CA VAL A 455 -44.77 -30.29 -22.16
C VAL A 455 -45.90 -29.31 -22.47
N ASP A 456 -46.96 -29.36 -21.68
CA ASP A 456 -48.05 -28.38 -21.73
C ASP A 456 -47.54 -26.98 -21.30
N VAL A 457 -47.93 -25.95 -22.04
CA VAL A 457 -47.50 -24.56 -21.80
C VAL A 457 -47.85 -24.08 -20.38
N ALA A 458 -48.91 -24.61 -19.75
CA ALA A 458 -49.25 -24.29 -18.37
C ALA A 458 -48.17 -24.74 -17.35
N ARG A 459 -47.30 -25.69 -17.73
CA ARG A 459 -46.15 -26.14 -16.93
C ARG A 459 -44.87 -25.37 -17.25
N ILE A 460 -44.91 -24.39 -18.15
CA ILE A 460 -43.73 -23.70 -18.65
C ILE A 460 -43.71 -22.26 -18.16
N ARG A 461 -42.52 -21.80 -17.77
CA ARG A 461 -42.20 -20.39 -17.56
C ARG A 461 -41.03 -20.02 -18.45
N LEU A 462 -41.13 -18.89 -19.13
CA LEU A 462 -39.98 -18.35 -19.85
C LEU A 462 -38.88 -18.03 -18.85
N GLY A 463 -37.64 -18.38 -19.20
CA GLY A 463 -36.44 -17.94 -18.53
C GLY A 463 -35.84 -16.72 -19.22
N MET A 464 -34.81 -16.14 -18.61
CA MET A 464 -34.02 -15.10 -19.26
C MET A 464 -33.34 -15.66 -20.53
N ASN A 465 -33.14 -14.82 -21.54
CA ASN A 465 -32.45 -15.19 -22.77
C ASN A 465 -31.12 -15.93 -22.47
N THR A 466 -30.91 -17.10 -23.09
CA THR A 466 -29.80 -18.01 -22.81
C THR A 466 -28.43 -17.34 -22.97
N HIS A 467 -28.25 -16.52 -24.01
CA HIS A 467 -27.00 -15.80 -24.24
C HIS A 467 -26.77 -14.69 -23.20
N MET A 468 -27.82 -13.98 -22.78
CA MET A 468 -27.72 -13.01 -21.69
C MET A 468 -27.39 -13.71 -20.36
N LEU A 469 -28.03 -14.84 -20.08
CA LEU A 469 -27.77 -15.64 -18.88
C LEU A 469 -26.33 -16.16 -18.85
N ALA A 470 -25.78 -16.58 -19.99
CA ALA A 470 -24.37 -16.96 -20.11
C ALA A 470 -23.44 -15.78 -19.76
N LYS A 471 -23.69 -14.58 -20.29
CA LYS A 471 -22.92 -13.37 -19.96
C LYS A 471 -23.02 -12.99 -18.48
N PHE A 472 -24.20 -13.10 -17.88
CA PHE A 472 -24.40 -12.86 -16.45
C PHE A 472 -23.56 -13.85 -15.63
N LYS A 473 -23.62 -15.15 -15.96
CA LYS A 473 -22.86 -16.20 -15.29
C LYS A 473 -21.34 -15.97 -15.41
N GLU A 474 -20.84 -15.67 -16.60
CA GLU A 474 -19.42 -15.37 -16.84
C GLU A 474 -18.95 -14.18 -15.99
N LEU A 475 -19.71 -13.07 -16.02
CA LEU A 475 -19.35 -11.87 -15.27
C LEU A 475 -19.47 -12.10 -13.75
N GLU A 476 -20.47 -12.84 -13.28
CA GLU A 476 -20.61 -13.17 -11.86
C GLU A 476 -19.44 -14.04 -11.36
N VAL A 477 -19.00 -15.01 -12.17
CA VAL A 477 -17.83 -15.85 -11.88
C VAL A 477 -16.58 -14.99 -11.75
N ASP A 478 -16.35 -14.10 -12.71
CA ASP A 478 -15.20 -13.19 -12.69
C ASP A 478 -15.20 -12.29 -11.46
N CYS A 479 -16.35 -11.70 -11.14
CA CYS A 479 -16.51 -10.86 -9.95
C CYS A 479 -16.30 -11.69 -8.67
N SER A 480 -16.80 -12.92 -8.62
CA SER A 480 -16.63 -13.82 -7.47
C SER A 480 -15.16 -14.22 -7.28
N MET A 481 -14.44 -14.51 -8.38
CA MET A 481 -13.01 -14.77 -8.36
C MET A 481 -12.22 -13.56 -7.84
N ASN A 482 -12.53 -12.36 -8.32
CA ASN A 482 -11.83 -11.15 -7.89
C ASN A 482 -12.18 -10.73 -6.45
N MET A 483 -13.43 -10.92 -6.04
CA MET A 483 -13.87 -10.74 -4.65
C MET A 483 -13.15 -11.71 -3.72
N GLY A 484 -12.99 -12.97 -4.11
CA GLY A 484 -12.21 -13.96 -3.35
C GLY A 484 -10.75 -13.55 -3.18
N LYS A 485 -10.12 -13.00 -4.24
CA LYS A 485 -8.76 -12.43 -4.14
C LYS A 485 -8.71 -11.24 -3.20
N ALA A 486 -9.71 -10.35 -3.24
CA ALA A 486 -9.78 -9.19 -2.34
C ALA A 486 -9.89 -9.63 -0.87
N TYR A 487 -10.76 -10.60 -0.56
CA TYR A 487 -10.85 -11.18 0.78
C TYR A 487 -9.53 -11.84 1.23
N ALA A 488 -8.85 -12.55 0.33
CA ALA A 488 -7.55 -13.15 0.65
C ALA A 488 -6.48 -12.10 0.98
N GLN A 489 -6.49 -10.94 0.31
CA GLN A 489 -5.58 -9.81 0.61
C GLN A 489 -5.94 -9.11 1.93
N LEU A 490 -7.22 -9.11 2.29
CA LEU A 490 -7.73 -8.65 3.59
C LEU A 490 -7.58 -9.73 4.70
N TRP A 491 -6.91 -10.85 4.44
CA TRP A 491 -6.73 -11.96 5.38
C TRP A 491 -8.04 -12.57 5.90
N GLN A 492 -9.15 -12.35 5.20
CA GLN A 492 -10.45 -12.98 5.49
C GLN A 492 -10.54 -14.29 4.71
N HIS A 493 -9.69 -15.24 5.08
CA HIS A 493 -9.50 -16.48 4.31
C HIS A 493 -10.76 -17.35 4.24
N ASP A 494 -11.59 -17.39 5.28
CA ASP A 494 -12.85 -18.15 5.24
C ASP A 494 -13.79 -17.65 4.13
N LYS A 495 -14.00 -16.33 4.06
CA LYS A 495 -14.82 -15.68 3.01
C LYS A 495 -14.20 -15.83 1.63
N ALA A 496 -12.87 -15.81 1.52
CA ALA A 496 -12.18 -16.07 0.26
C ALA A 496 -12.46 -17.50 -0.23
N ALA A 497 -12.41 -18.50 0.67
CA ALA A 497 -12.69 -19.89 0.34
C ALA A 497 -14.14 -20.09 -0.13
N GLU A 498 -15.11 -19.41 0.49
CA GLU A 498 -16.50 -19.40 0.05
C GLU A 498 -16.66 -18.82 -1.37
N CYS A 499 -15.99 -17.71 -1.68
CA CYS A 499 -16.03 -17.12 -3.02
C CYS A 499 -15.50 -18.09 -4.09
N PHE A 500 -14.38 -18.78 -3.80
CA PHE A 500 -13.82 -19.75 -4.73
C PHE A 500 -14.66 -21.03 -4.82
N ARG A 501 -15.31 -21.46 -3.72
CA ARG A 501 -16.27 -22.57 -3.74
C ARG A 501 -17.45 -22.26 -4.66
N HIS A 502 -18.04 -21.06 -4.53
CA HIS A 502 -19.14 -20.60 -5.39
C HIS A 502 -18.77 -20.65 -6.87
N VAL A 503 -17.53 -20.27 -7.23
CA VAL A 503 -17.03 -20.35 -8.62
C VAL A 503 -16.93 -21.81 -9.10
N ILE A 504 -16.41 -22.71 -8.26
CA ILE A 504 -16.27 -24.14 -8.57
C ILE A 504 -17.64 -24.81 -8.73
N GLU A 505 -18.63 -24.43 -7.91
CA GLU A 505 -20.00 -24.94 -8.03
C GLU A 505 -20.67 -24.46 -9.33
N LYS A 506 -20.40 -23.22 -9.77
CA LYS A 506 -21.02 -22.65 -10.97
C LYS A 506 -20.41 -23.09 -12.29
N LEU A 507 -19.09 -23.30 -12.35
CA LEU A 507 -18.38 -23.69 -13.58
C LEU A 507 -18.07 -25.18 -13.66
N GLU A 508 -18.72 -25.98 -12.81
CA GLU A 508 -18.35 -27.36 -12.52
C GLU A 508 -16.93 -27.49 -11.91
N PRO A 509 -16.53 -28.66 -11.40
CA PRO A 509 -15.24 -28.86 -10.71
C PRO A 509 -13.97 -28.55 -11.53
N THR A 510 -14.08 -28.02 -12.75
CA THR A 510 -13.02 -27.89 -13.76
C THR A 510 -12.22 -26.60 -13.70
N HIS A 511 -12.67 -25.58 -12.96
CA HIS A 511 -12.03 -24.27 -12.96
C HIS A 511 -10.70 -24.24 -12.18
N VAL A 512 -9.59 -24.52 -12.88
CA VAL A 512 -8.23 -24.64 -12.32
C VAL A 512 -7.81 -23.43 -11.47
N PRO A 513 -8.01 -22.17 -11.90
CA PRO A 513 -7.62 -21.02 -11.08
C PRO A 513 -8.37 -20.94 -9.74
N ALA A 514 -9.64 -21.34 -9.70
CA ALA A 514 -10.42 -21.33 -8.45
C ALA A 514 -9.95 -22.41 -7.48
N LEU A 515 -9.69 -23.63 -7.98
CA LEU A 515 -9.09 -24.71 -7.19
C LEU A 515 -7.74 -24.29 -6.60
N TYR A 516 -6.87 -23.70 -7.42
CA TYR A 516 -5.58 -23.20 -6.95
C TYR A 516 -5.74 -22.16 -5.83
N GLN A 517 -6.58 -21.14 -6.04
CA GLN A 517 -6.76 -20.07 -5.05
C GLN A 517 -7.43 -20.56 -3.76
N ARG A 518 -8.41 -21.47 -3.86
CA ARG A 518 -9.02 -22.11 -2.68
C ARG A 518 -8.01 -22.96 -1.92
N GLY A 519 -7.15 -23.71 -2.63
CA GLY A 519 -6.05 -24.46 -2.01
C GLY A 519 -5.03 -23.58 -1.27
N ILE A 520 -4.67 -22.42 -1.82
CA ILE A 520 -3.85 -21.41 -1.12
C ILE A 520 -4.56 -20.86 0.12
N THR A 521 -5.87 -20.67 0.01
CA THR A 521 -6.69 -20.17 1.12
C THR A 521 -6.78 -21.19 2.26
N HIS A 522 -6.97 -22.47 1.94
CA HIS A 522 -6.90 -23.56 2.93
C HIS A 522 -5.52 -23.65 3.59
N LEU A 523 -4.43 -23.42 2.86
CA LEU A 523 -3.09 -23.33 3.46
C LEU A 523 -3.00 -22.22 4.49
N ALA A 524 -3.58 -21.04 4.20
CA ALA A 524 -3.59 -19.91 5.11
C ALA A 524 -4.46 -20.17 6.36
N LEU A 525 -5.53 -20.95 6.22
CA LEU A 525 -6.38 -21.43 7.32
C LEU A 525 -5.78 -22.63 8.08
N HIS A 526 -4.57 -23.08 7.73
CA HIS A 526 -3.94 -24.31 8.26
C HIS A 526 -4.75 -25.61 8.01
N ASP A 527 -5.71 -25.59 7.09
CA ASP A 527 -6.40 -26.78 6.60
C ASP A 527 -5.56 -27.50 5.54
N LEU A 528 -4.59 -28.27 6.01
CA LEU A 528 -3.65 -28.97 5.13
C LEU A 528 -4.34 -30.03 4.25
N LYS A 529 -5.48 -30.61 4.70
CA LYS A 529 -6.20 -31.63 3.94
C LYS A 529 -6.95 -31.00 2.76
N GLY A 530 -7.72 -29.94 3.01
CA GLY A 530 -8.40 -29.19 1.96
C GLY A 530 -7.41 -28.62 0.95
N ALA A 531 -6.29 -28.04 1.44
CA ALA A 531 -5.22 -27.56 0.58
C ALA A 531 -4.61 -28.65 -0.32
N GLN A 532 -4.33 -29.83 0.24
CA GLN A 532 -3.78 -30.95 -0.53
C GLN A 532 -4.72 -31.39 -1.65
N GLN A 533 -6.01 -31.55 -1.33
CA GLN A 533 -7.02 -31.97 -2.29
C GLN A 533 -7.15 -30.98 -3.45
N ASP A 534 -7.31 -29.69 -3.14
CA ASP A 534 -7.49 -28.64 -4.14
C ASP A 534 -6.25 -28.43 -5.02
N LEU A 535 -5.06 -28.39 -4.41
CA LEU A 535 -3.82 -28.21 -5.16
C LEU A 535 -3.50 -29.43 -6.05
N TRP A 536 -3.83 -30.64 -5.59
CA TRP A 536 -3.69 -31.87 -6.39
C TRP A 536 -4.64 -31.83 -7.60
N GLN A 537 -5.92 -31.51 -7.38
CA GLN A 537 -6.89 -31.38 -8.47
C GLN A 537 -6.49 -30.28 -9.46
N ALA A 538 -6.04 -29.13 -8.97
CA ALA A 538 -5.55 -28.03 -9.81
C ALA A 538 -4.36 -28.47 -10.68
N ASN A 539 -3.36 -29.15 -10.11
CA ASN A 539 -2.20 -29.65 -10.86
C ASN A 539 -2.60 -30.66 -11.93
N HIS A 540 -3.41 -31.66 -11.55
CA HIS A 540 -3.86 -32.70 -12.45
C HIS A 540 -4.61 -32.11 -13.66
N ARG A 541 -5.56 -31.19 -13.41
CA ARG A 541 -6.32 -30.54 -14.47
C ARG A 541 -5.47 -29.60 -15.32
N CYS A 542 -4.59 -28.80 -14.70
CA CYS A 542 -3.71 -27.88 -15.42
C CYS A 542 -2.81 -28.61 -16.44
N ARG A 543 -2.34 -29.82 -16.12
CA ARG A 543 -1.52 -30.64 -17.02
C ARG A 543 -2.31 -31.26 -18.18
N ARG A 544 -3.63 -31.44 -18.01
CA ARG A 544 -4.52 -32.00 -19.04
C ARG A 544 -5.03 -30.93 -20.02
N GLN A 545 -5.04 -29.66 -19.62
CA GLN A 545 -5.38 -28.55 -20.50
C GLN A 545 -4.35 -28.38 -21.63
N LYS A 546 -4.82 -28.16 -22.86
CA LYS A 546 -4.00 -27.84 -24.03
C LYS A 546 -4.44 -26.50 -24.61
N PRO A 547 -3.57 -25.47 -24.68
CA PRO A 547 -2.19 -25.46 -24.20
C PRO A 547 -2.09 -25.42 -22.67
N VAL A 548 -1.01 -25.98 -22.12
CA VAL A 548 -0.74 -25.96 -20.68
C VAL A 548 -0.39 -24.54 -20.24
N ASN A 549 -1.08 -24.01 -19.22
CA ASN A 549 -0.71 -22.74 -18.62
C ASN A 549 0.53 -22.90 -17.71
N GLN A 550 1.72 -22.74 -18.29
CA GLN A 550 2.99 -22.97 -17.60
C GLN A 550 3.18 -22.07 -16.37
N LYS A 551 2.71 -20.82 -16.42
CA LYS A 551 2.80 -19.87 -15.29
C LYS A 551 1.99 -20.39 -14.10
N LEU A 552 0.76 -20.81 -14.34
CA LEU A 552 -0.11 -21.38 -13.31
C LEU A 552 0.45 -22.70 -12.77
N LEU A 553 0.99 -23.57 -13.64
CA LEU A 553 1.62 -24.83 -13.22
C LEU A 553 2.82 -24.61 -12.29
N THR A 554 3.67 -23.61 -12.58
CA THR A 554 4.77 -23.21 -11.70
C THR A 554 4.25 -22.70 -10.35
N GLN A 555 3.18 -21.90 -10.35
CA GLN A 555 2.54 -21.40 -9.12
C GLN A 555 1.96 -22.53 -8.27
N ILE A 556 1.26 -23.50 -8.88
CA ILE A 556 0.73 -24.68 -8.19
C ILE A 556 1.88 -25.51 -7.60
N SER A 557 2.97 -25.69 -8.35
CA SER A 557 4.14 -26.45 -7.89
C SER A 557 4.82 -25.78 -6.69
N ALA A 558 4.94 -24.45 -6.70
CA ALA A 558 5.46 -23.68 -5.57
C ALA A 558 4.54 -23.79 -4.33
N ALA A 559 3.22 -23.76 -4.53
CA ALA A 559 2.25 -23.97 -3.46
C ALA A 559 2.35 -25.36 -2.83
N TYR A 560 2.58 -26.39 -3.65
CA TYR A 560 2.77 -27.75 -3.16
C TYR A 560 4.05 -27.88 -2.31
N LYS A 561 5.14 -27.21 -2.68
CA LYS A 561 6.34 -27.12 -1.83
C LYS A 561 6.03 -26.46 -0.49
N ARG A 562 5.26 -25.37 -0.49
CA ARG A 562 4.79 -24.71 0.76
C ARG A 562 3.95 -25.66 1.62
N LEU A 563 3.01 -26.39 1.02
CA LEU A 563 2.21 -27.41 1.70
C LEU A 563 3.10 -28.49 2.36
N GLN A 564 4.11 -29.00 1.65
CA GLN A 564 5.06 -29.97 2.20
C GLN A 564 5.83 -29.41 3.40
N THR A 565 6.31 -28.17 3.31
CA THR A 565 6.99 -27.52 4.45
C THR A 565 6.04 -27.33 5.64
N ALA A 566 4.77 -26.99 5.40
CA ALA A 566 3.77 -26.86 6.45
C ALA A 566 3.48 -28.20 7.15
N HIS A 567 3.36 -29.30 6.40
CA HIS A 567 3.26 -30.66 6.97
C HIS A 567 4.49 -31.03 7.81
N ALA A 568 5.69 -30.75 7.31
CA ALA A 568 6.92 -31.03 8.05
C ALA A 568 6.99 -30.23 9.36
N ASN A 569 6.60 -28.96 9.32
CA ASN A 569 6.55 -28.09 10.50
C ASN A 569 5.48 -28.54 11.50
N LYS A 570 4.28 -28.89 11.04
CA LYS A 570 3.23 -29.46 11.88
C LYS A 570 3.70 -30.74 12.58
N LYS A 571 4.31 -31.68 11.84
CA LYS A 571 4.87 -32.91 12.41
C LYS A 571 5.96 -32.63 13.47
N LYS A 572 6.81 -31.62 13.24
CA LYS A 572 7.83 -31.20 14.23
C LYS A 572 7.19 -30.60 15.49
N LEU A 573 6.16 -29.78 15.33
CA LEU A 573 5.39 -29.21 16.45
C LEU A 573 4.67 -30.29 17.24
N ASP A 574 3.96 -31.20 16.58
CA ASP A 574 3.26 -32.32 17.22
C ASP A 574 4.24 -33.18 18.02
N LYS A 575 5.43 -33.49 17.46
CA LYS A 575 6.50 -34.20 18.16
C LYS A 575 6.99 -33.43 19.40
N LYS A 576 7.11 -32.10 19.32
CA LYS A 576 7.53 -31.26 20.44
C LYS A 576 6.47 -31.24 21.55
N VAL A 577 5.19 -31.10 21.19
CA VAL A 577 4.07 -31.12 22.13
C VAL A 577 3.98 -32.47 22.83
N VAL A 578 4.05 -33.58 22.09
CA VAL A 578 4.10 -34.93 22.69
C VAL A 578 5.28 -35.07 23.65
N LYS A 579 6.47 -34.59 23.29
CA LYS A 579 7.63 -34.61 24.21
C LYS A 579 7.38 -33.80 25.48
N GLN A 580 6.79 -32.62 25.37
CA GLN A 580 6.45 -31.77 26.52
C GLN A 580 5.36 -32.40 27.39
N MET A 581 4.35 -33.02 26.79
CA MET A 581 3.32 -33.77 27.52
C MET A 581 3.93 -34.96 28.27
N MET A 582 4.82 -35.73 27.64
CA MET A 582 5.52 -36.84 28.31
C MET A 582 6.40 -36.34 29.45
N GLN A 583 7.10 -35.21 29.28
CA GLN A 583 7.87 -34.58 30.37
C GLN A 583 6.98 -34.12 31.52
N TYR A 584 5.82 -33.53 31.23
CA TYR A 584 4.86 -33.11 32.25
C TYR A 584 4.28 -34.31 33.00
N LEU A 585 3.89 -35.38 32.29
CA LEU A 585 3.38 -36.61 32.92
C LEU A 585 4.40 -37.23 33.88
N ALA A 586 5.69 -37.20 33.55
CA ALA A 586 6.76 -37.65 34.43
C ALA A 586 6.95 -36.78 35.70
N THR A 587 6.40 -35.56 35.75
CA THR A 587 6.47 -34.71 36.94
C THR A 587 5.35 -34.95 37.95
N ILE A 588 4.36 -35.77 37.62
CA ILE A 588 3.21 -36.06 38.51
C ILE A 588 3.55 -37.29 39.37
N PRO A 589 3.76 -37.14 40.70
CA PRO A 589 4.11 -38.26 41.58
C PRO A 589 2.96 -39.28 41.65
N GLY A 590 3.27 -40.57 41.53
CA GLY A 590 2.31 -41.68 41.64
C GLY A 590 1.71 -42.19 40.32
N LEU A 591 2.09 -41.62 39.17
CA LEU A 591 1.70 -42.11 37.84
C LEU A 591 2.69 -43.11 37.22
N GLU A 592 3.86 -43.32 37.84
CA GLU A 592 4.91 -44.22 37.32
C GLU A 592 4.78 -45.68 37.80
N GLU A 593 3.89 -45.99 38.75
CA GLU A 593 3.83 -47.31 39.43
C GLU A 593 2.51 -48.11 39.25
N THR A 594 1.68 -47.78 38.26
CA THR A 594 0.56 -48.64 37.81
C THR A 594 0.69 -48.96 36.33
#